data_AF-A0A1B9KFY2-F1
#
_entry.id   AF-A0A1B9KFY2-F1
#
_cell.length_a   1.000
_cell.length_b   1.000
_cell.length_c   1.000
_cell.angle_alpha   90.00
_cell.angle_beta   90.00
_cell.angle_gamma   90.00
#
_symmetry.space_group_name_H-M   'P 1'
#
loop_
_entity.id
_entity.type
_entity.pdbx_description
1 polymer ?
#
loop_
_entity_poly.entity_id
_entity_poly.type
_entity_poly.pdbx_seq_one_letter_code
_entity_poly.pdbx_strand_id
1 'polypeptide(L)'
;MPLLLLPYATTTQALSATTAQVIHGTEPYLTFDNGVTRVTTTDGLLGITISDGTTQTTYTPSHNTSTAANPIVLRVANQRFTDIGMLVPSNTNSIALSALIGAPYNYWGDDDGDGQGANGVTASGTLSVSITDKDNQVVSRSATLDLCKAPYKVALTSTAGSLTTQYGLPNSSSFSGGTATYYISPKAAPTICYAMPNLTYGTGRNAGPATIWSPDKGFLVQSTESSGYSRNFPTTGANNLYFDLDIVGINGSALTWPTVSQGGITATMTPSPDNANDIRVTLTGPAATAAQQESDTPGSIATPTLPQTFVLVGKDSSNNEVLKYGFVLKQWFVNRGYKYDYYPNHSSWCSSLGGGYRLPQVKDLTNATGSSWTGGSPPSTTRYYQRNIGAGLFTEWGRMYNYTYAGFLNNNYWTSDSNGTYQFAIGSDVGNVYGYLPSNSSNGVCAYP
;
A
#
# COMPACT_ATOMS: atom_id res chain seq x y z
N MET A 1 -66.79 63.96 -3.91
CA MET A 1 -66.88 62.49 -3.76
C MET A 1 -65.79 62.07 -2.79
N PRO A 2 -66.13 61.27 -1.76
CA PRO A 2 -65.29 61.04 -0.60
C PRO A 2 -64.25 59.94 -0.87
N LEU A 3 -63.12 59.95 -0.15
CA LEU A 3 -62.43 58.71 0.19
C LEU A 3 -61.98 58.79 1.65
N LEU A 4 -62.73 58.07 2.48
CA LEU A 4 -62.43 57.79 3.87
C LEU A 4 -61.28 56.77 3.90
N LEU A 5 -60.17 57.09 4.57
CA LEU A 5 -59.17 56.11 4.98
C LEU A 5 -58.89 56.37 6.47
N LEU A 6 -59.58 55.61 7.33
CA LEU A 6 -59.24 55.55 8.75
C LEU A 6 -57.90 54.83 8.91
N PRO A 7 -56.92 55.39 9.62
CA PRO A 7 -55.76 54.63 10.06
C PRO A 7 -56.20 53.68 11.17
N TYR A 8 -56.23 52.38 10.86
CA TYR A 8 -56.41 51.33 11.85
C TYR A 8 -55.08 51.15 12.58
N ALA A 9 -54.99 51.57 13.84
CA ALA A 9 -53.83 51.30 14.68
C ALA A 9 -53.98 49.89 15.26
N THR A 10 -53.19 48.93 14.80
CA THR A 10 -53.07 47.62 15.46
C THR A 10 -52.31 47.82 16.77
N THR A 11 -53.03 48.05 17.86
CA THR A 11 -52.44 47.95 19.20
C THR A 11 -52.13 46.48 19.48
N THR A 12 -50.88 46.07 19.35
CA THR A 12 -50.40 44.79 19.90
C THR A 12 -50.54 44.86 21.42
N GLN A 13 -51.57 44.20 21.97
CA GLN A 13 -51.67 43.99 23.40
C GLN A 13 -50.78 42.80 23.78
N ALA A 14 -49.72 43.05 24.54
CA ALA A 14 -48.92 41.99 25.14
C ALA A 14 -49.62 41.53 26.42
N LEU A 15 -50.14 40.30 26.43
CA LEU A 15 -50.61 39.63 27.63
C LEU A 15 -49.39 39.19 28.44
N SER A 16 -49.20 39.75 29.64
CA SER A 16 -48.21 39.25 30.60
C SER A 16 -48.87 38.24 31.55
N ALA A 17 -48.35 37.03 31.60
CA ALA A 17 -48.72 36.02 32.59
C ALA A 17 -47.53 35.77 33.53
N THR A 18 -47.78 35.73 34.84
CA THR A 18 -46.80 35.39 35.88
C THR A 18 -47.17 34.06 36.52
N THR A 19 -46.25 33.10 36.52
CA THR A 19 -46.43 31.81 37.18
C THR A 19 -45.90 31.86 38.61
N ALA A 20 -46.51 31.08 39.51
CA ALA A 20 -46.08 30.96 40.90
C ALA A 20 -44.80 30.11 41.06
N GLN A 21 -44.43 29.35 40.03
CA GLN A 21 -43.26 28.48 39.96
C GLN A 21 -42.52 28.73 38.65
N VAL A 22 -41.23 28.39 38.62
CA VAL A 22 -40.44 28.46 37.38
C VAL A 22 -40.97 27.45 36.37
N ILE A 23 -41.17 27.88 35.13
CA ILE A 23 -41.56 26.98 34.04
C ILE A 23 -40.29 26.24 33.58
N HIS A 24 -40.35 24.91 33.64
CA HIS A 24 -39.29 24.06 33.10
C HIS A 24 -39.61 23.70 31.66
N GLY A 25 -38.65 23.98 30.79
CA GLY A 25 -38.67 23.71 29.37
C GLY A 25 -37.81 22.51 29.00
N THR A 26 -37.36 22.48 27.75
CA THR A 26 -36.40 21.50 27.23
C THR A 26 -35.02 22.11 27.06
N GLU A 27 -33.95 21.32 27.21
CA GLU A 27 -32.63 21.80 26.81
C GLU A 27 -32.51 21.87 25.28
N PRO A 28 -31.74 22.82 24.74
CA PRO A 28 -31.47 22.85 23.31
C PRO A 28 -30.61 21.65 22.91
N TYR A 29 -30.78 21.16 21.68
CA TYR A 29 -30.05 20.00 21.18
C TYR A 29 -29.55 20.20 19.74
N LEU A 30 -28.50 19.46 19.37
CA LEU A 30 -28.11 19.36 17.98
C LEU A 30 -29.02 18.37 17.26
N THR A 31 -29.38 18.67 16.02
CA THR A 31 -30.17 17.77 15.18
C THR A 31 -29.79 17.96 13.72
N PHE A 32 -29.76 16.87 12.96
CA PHE A 32 -29.24 16.85 11.60
C PHE A 32 -30.30 16.50 10.56
N ASP A 33 -31.51 16.21 11.03
CA ASP A 33 -32.67 15.72 10.29
C ASP A 33 -33.93 16.52 10.68
N ASN A 34 -33.76 17.82 10.93
CA ASN A 34 -34.81 18.77 11.30
C ASN A 34 -35.62 18.34 12.56
N GLY A 35 -34.93 17.87 13.59
CA GLY A 35 -35.52 17.54 14.89
C GLY A 35 -36.00 16.10 15.04
N VAL A 36 -35.88 15.25 14.00
CA VAL A 36 -36.28 13.84 14.09
C VAL A 36 -35.37 13.07 15.06
N THR A 37 -34.07 13.34 15.03
CA THR A 37 -33.08 12.77 15.94
C THR A 37 -32.40 13.88 16.74
N ARG A 38 -32.38 13.71 18.06
CA ARG A 38 -31.63 14.58 18.98
C ARG A 38 -30.25 14.01 19.22
N VAL A 39 -29.23 14.82 18.99
CA VAL A 39 -27.85 14.46 19.30
C VAL A 39 -27.51 15.03 20.67
N THR A 40 -27.70 14.18 21.67
CA THR A 40 -27.48 14.49 23.09
C THR A 40 -26.16 13.94 23.62
N THR A 41 -25.43 13.17 22.80
CA THR A 41 -24.14 12.58 23.16
C THR A 41 -23.12 12.74 22.04
N THR A 42 -21.83 12.65 22.39
CA THR A 42 -20.71 12.72 21.45
C THR A 42 -20.78 11.63 20.37
N ASP A 43 -21.48 10.52 20.63
CA ASP A 43 -21.69 9.44 19.66
C ASP A 43 -22.42 9.91 18.39
N GLY A 44 -23.41 10.80 18.54
CA GLY A 44 -24.13 11.35 17.39
C GLY A 44 -23.29 12.36 16.59
N LEU A 45 -22.22 12.91 17.18
CA LEU A 45 -21.31 13.84 16.51
C LEU A 45 -20.22 13.15 15.71
N LEU A 46 -19.85 11.95 16.12
CA LEU A 46 -18.72 11.21 15.58
C LEU A 46 -19.12 10.06 14.67
N GLY A 47 -20.40 9.99 14.27
CA GLY A 47 -20.91 8.98 13.35
C GLY A 47 -20.43 9.19 11.92
N ILE A 48 -20.30 8.08 11.18
CA ILE A 48 -20.15 8.07 9.72
C ILE A 48 -21.33 7.39 9.08
N THR A 49 -21.61 7.75 7.83
CA THR A 49 -22.70 7.15 7.09
C THR A 49 -22.27 6.75 5.69
N ILE A 50 -22.48 5.49 5.33
CA ILE A 50 -22.10 4.91 4.04
C ILE A 50 -23.37 4.58 3.26
N SER A 51 -23.45 5.04 2.03
CA SER A 51 -24.59 4.82 1.14
C SER A 51 -24.17 4.28 -0.22
N ASP A 52 -25.08 3.59 -0.90
CA ASP A 52 -24.99 3.25 -2.32
C ASP A 52 -25.97 4.07 -3.21
N GLY A 53 -26.59 5.11 -2.63
CA GLY A 53 -27.64 5.92 -3.26
C GLY A 53 -29.06 5.38 -3.07
N THR A 54 -29.22 4.12 -2.64
CA THR A 54 -30.52 3.49 -2.37
C THR A 54 -30.69 3.08 -0.91
N THR A 55 -29.63 2.53 -0.32
CA THR A 55 -29.53 2.15 1.07
C THR A 55 -28.45 2.97 1.76
N GLN A 56 -28.61 3.15 3.07
CA GLN A 56 -27.69 3.93 3.89
C GLN A 56 -27.49 3.22 5.23
N THR A 57 -26.26 3.20 5.73
CA THR A 57 -25.92 2.63 7.04
C THR A 57 -25.07 3.62 7.81
N THR A 58 -25.55 3.98 9.00
CA THR A 58 -24.84 4.85 9.92
C THR A 58 -24.11 4.02 10.97
N TYR A 59 -22.83 4.31 11.17
CA TYR A 59 -21.99 3.71 12.18
C TYR A 59 -21.64 4.78 13.22
N THR A 60 -22.15 4.61 14.44
CA THR A 60 -21.77 5.43 15.61
C THR A 60 -20.61 4.79 16.36
N PRO A 61 -19.91 5.53 17.25
CA PRO A 61 -18.84 4.95 18.06
C PRO A 61 -19.29 3.72 18.86
N SER A 62 -20.50 3.76 19.44
CA SER A 62 -21.13 2.65 20.18
C SER A 62 -21.32 1.34 19.39
N HIS A 63 -21.46 1.39 18.06
CA HIS A 63 -21.76 0.22 17.22
C HIS A 63 -20.67 -0.05 16.17
N ASN A 64 -19.56 0.67 16.23
CA ASN A 64 -18.44 0.51 15.33
C ASN A 64 -17.56 -0.68 15.76
N THR A 65 -17.61 -1.76 14.99
CA THR A 65 -16.78 -2.96 15.19
C THR A 65 -15.63 -3.06 14.19
N SER A 66 -15.39 -1.99 13.41
CA SER A 66 -14.36 -2.00 12.36
C SER A 66 -12.96 -2.05 12.94
N THR A 67 -12.10 -2.83 12.29
CA THR A 67 -10.68 -2.95 12.64
C THR A 67 -9.84 -2.96 11.37
N ALA A 68 -8.52 -2.87 11.49
CA ALA A 68 -7.62 -3.04 10.35
C ALA A 68 -7.77 -4.41 9.67
N ALA A 69 -8.13 -5.46 10.42
CA ALA A 69 -8.37 -6.79 9.88
C ALA A 69 -9.78 -6.97 9.31
N ASN A 70 -10.76 -6.21 9.82
CA ASN A 70 -12.15 -6.25 9.40
C ASN A 70 -12.68 -4.82 9.16
N PRO A 71 -12.30 -4.18 8.04
CA PRO A 71 -12.71 -2.83 7.73
C PRO A 71 -14.13 -2.79 7.17
N ILE A 72 -14.77 -1.62 7.25
CA ILE A 72 -16.02 -1.34 6.56
C ILE A 72 -15.70 -1.15 5.07
N VAL A 73 -16.26 -2.01 4.23
CA VAL A 73 -16.09 -1.92 2.78
C VAL A 73 -17.13 -0.94 2.22
N LEU A 74 -16.67 0.03 1.44
CA LEU A 74 -17.55 0.93 0.70
C LEU A 74 -18.48 0.13 -0.22
N ARG A 75 -19.66 0.68 -0.52
CA ARG A 75 -20.71 -0.09 -1.19
C ARG A 75 -20.58 -0.03 -2.72
N VAL A 76 -20.04 1.07 -3.23
CA VAL A 76 -19.96 1.37 -4.67
C VAL A 76 -18.51 1.59 -5.07
N ALA A 77 -18.15 1.13 -6.27
CA ALA A 77 -16.82 1.35 -6.83
C ALA A 77 -16.57 2.85 -7.03
N ASN A 78 -15.30 3.27 -6.89
CA ASN A 78 -14.84 4.66 -7.04
C ASN A 78 -15.39 5.66 -6.02
N GLN A 79 -16.06 5.20 -4.95
CA GLN A 79 -16.39 6.06 -3.82
C GLN A 79 -15.14 6.60 -3.13
N ARG A 80 -15.26 7.82 -2.61
CA ARG A 80 -14.23 8.59 -1.90
C ARG A 80 -14.69 8.93 -0.49
N PHE A 81 -13.80 9.49 0.33
CA PHE A 81 -14.18 9.97 1.67
C PHE A 81 -15.13 11.18 1.64
N THR A 82 -15.26 11.87 0.50
CA THR A 82 -16.30 12.89 0.29
C THR A 82 -17.70 12.30 0.16
N ASP A 83 -17.81 11.00 -0.17
CA ASP A 83 -19.07 10.29 -0.35
C ASP A 83 -19.52 9.59 0.94
N ILE A 84 -18.66 9.59 1.96
CA ILE A 84 -18.99 9.14 3.31
C ILE A 84 -19.63 10.33 4.04
N GLY A 85 -20.88 10.15 4.46
CA GLY A 85 -21.60 11.12 5.28
C GLY A 85 -20.90 11.32 6.61
N MET A 86 -20.57 12.57 6.91
CA MET A 86 -19.99 13.03 8.16
C MET A 86 -20.56 14.41 8.46
N LEU A 87 -20.58 14.81 9.73
CA LEU A 87 -20.95 16.18 10.09
C LEU A 87 -19.91 17.21 9.67
N VAL A 88 -18.64 16.79 9.55
CA VAL A 88 -17.61 17.63 8.97
C VAL A 88 -17.87 17.74 7.46
N PRO A 89 -18.13 18.95 6.91
CA PRO A 89 -18.44 19.13 5.50
C PRO A 89 -17.34 18.62 4.58
N SER A 90 -17.72 18.07 3.42
CA SER A 90 -16.81 17.33 2.52
C SER A 90 -15.62 18.15 1.99
N ASN A 91 -15.71 19.48 2.00
CA ASN A 91 -14.67 20.40 1.53
C ASN A 91 -13.68 20.86 2.63
N THR A 92 -13.85 20.43 3.88
CA THR A 92 -12.96 20.77 5.00
C THR A 92 -12.65 19.56 5.87
N ASN A 93 -11.56 19.67 6.64
CA ASN A 93 -11.18 18.70 7.65
C ASN A 93 -11.57 19.13 9.06
N SER A 94 -12.10 20.35 9.23
CA SER A 94 -12.57 20.84 10.53
C SER A 94 -13.66 21.91 10.39
N ILE A 95 -14.58 21.94 11.35
CA ILE A 95 -15.67 22.91 11.44
C ILE A 95 -16.00 23.21 12.90
N ALA A 96 -16.26 24.48 13.22
CA ALA A 96 -16.76 24.88 14.53
C ALA A 96 -18.24 24.48 14.67
N LEU A 97 -18.67 24.03 15.86
CA LEU A 97 -20.07 23.70 16.11
C LEU A 97 -20.98 24.94 15.91
N SER A 98 -20.48 26.14 16.19
CA SER A 98 -21.17 27.41 15.91
C SER A 98 -21.52 27.61 14.43
N ALA A 99 -20.73 27.05 13.50
CA ALA A 99 -21.04 27.12 12.08
C ALA A 99 -22.14 26.13 11.67
N LEU A 100 -22.25 24.99 12.36
CA LEU A 100 -23.28 23.98 12.08
C LEU A 100 -24.68 24.43 12.53
N ILE A 101 -24.78 25.26 13.56
CA ILE A 101 -26.07 25.80 14.02
C ILE A 101 -26.55 26.99 13.16
N GLY A 102 -25.65 27.58 12.37
CA GLY A 102 -25.97 28.67 11.45
C GLY A 102 -26.32 28.19 10.03
N ALA A 103 -26.74 29.13 9.19
CA ALA A 103 -26.97 28.86 7.77
C ALA A 103 -25.65 28.42 7.07
N PRO A 104 -25.70 27.46 6.13
CA PRO A 104 -26.90 26.84 5.56
C PRO A 104 -27.42 25.61 6.33
N TYR A 105 -26.73 25.16 7.37
CA TYR A 105 -26.98 23.88 8.02
C TYR A 105 -28.18 23.92 8.97
N ASN A 106 -28.21 24.92 9.87
CA ASN A 106 -29.24 25.09 10.89
C ASN A 106 -29.45 23.82 11.75
N TYR A 107 -28.35 23.14 12.11
CA TYR A 107 -28.35 21.85 12.79
C TYR A 107 -28.54 21.95 14.32
N TRP A 108 -29.61 22.61 14.75
CA TRP A 108 -30.01 22.70 16.15
C TRP A 108 -31.53 22.74 16.26
N GLY A 109 -32.02 22.39 17.45
CA GLY A 109 -33.44 22.39 17.76
C GLY A 109 -33.66 22.69 19.24
N ASP A 110 -34.86 23.16 19.51
CA ASP A 110 -35.33 23.54 20.84
C ASP A 110 -36.86 23.52 20.81
N ASP A 111 -37.49 22.66 21.63
CA ASP A 111 -38.90 22.29 21.44
C ASP A 111 -39.87 23.39 21.87
N ASP A 112 -39.46 24.24 22.80
CA ASP A 112 -40.18 25.39 23.35
C ASP A 112 -39.78 26.73 22.71
N GLY A 113 -38.75 26.72 21.84
CA GLY A 113 -38.41 27.85 20.97
C GLY A 113 -37.61 28.97 21.64
N ASP A 114 -36.94 28.69 22.76
CA ASP A 114 -36.13 29.63 23.51
C ASP A 114 -34.88 30.13 22.76
N GLY A 115 -34.44 29.39 21.73
CA GLY A 115 -33.36 29.80 20.85
C GLY A 115 -33.75 30.67 19.64
N GLN A 116 -35.04 30.95 19.43
CA GLN A 116 -35.51 31.65 18.22
C GLN A 116 -35.10 33.13 18.21
N GLY A 117 -34.66 33.61 17.04
CA GLY A 117 -34.26 35.01 16.82
C GLY A 117 -32.78 35.20 16.52
N ALA A 118 -32.39 36.44 16.21
CA ALA A 118 -31.00 36.76 15.89
C ALA A 118 -30.10 36.55 17.13
N ASN A 119 -29.11 35.66 17.02
CA ASN A 119 -28.21 35.26 18.11
C ASN A 119 -28.91 34.61 19.31
N GLY A 120 -30.10 34.02 19.11
CA GLY A 120 -30.82 33.32 20.17
C GLY A 120 -30.18 32.00 20.62
N VAL A 121 -29.24 31.46 19.83
CA VAL A 121 -28.50 30.24 20.13
C VAL A 121 -27.00 30.42 19.86
N THR A 122 -26.17 29.79 20.70
CA THR A 122 -24.72 29.74 20.54
C THR A 122 -24.22 28.32 20.78
N ALA A 123 -23.15 27.94 20.05
CA ALA A 123 -22.49 26.66 20.26
C ALA A 123 -20.98 26.86 20.44
N SER A 124 -20.39 26.08 21.34
CA SER A 124 -18.94 26.00 21.54
C SER A 124 -18.41 24.63 21.15
N GLY A 125 -17.15 24.57 20.72
CA GLY A 125 -16.48 23.33 20.33
C GLY A 125 -16.26 23.18 18.82
N THR A 126 -15.55 22.12 18.45
CA THR A 126 -15.08 21.89 17.08
C THR A 126 -15.13 20.40 16.73
N LEU A 127 -15.52 20.10 15.49
CA LEU A 127 -15.39 18.80 14.88
C LEU A 127 -14.23 18.79 13.89
N SER A 128 -13.52 17.67 13.83
CA SER A 128 -12.45 17.47 12.86
C SER A 128 -12.37 16.03 12.38
N VAL A 129 -11.89 15.84 11.16
CA VAL A 129 -11.58 14.54 10.57
C VAL A 129 -10.10 14.49 10.17
N SER A 130 -9.45 13.37 10.47
CA SER A 130 -8.13 13.03 9.93
C SER A 130 -8.21 11.67 9.27
N ILE A 131 -7.50 11.52 8.15
CA ILE A 131 -7.54 10.30 7.34
C ILE A 131 -6.11 9.88 7.03
N THR A 132 -5.80 8.62 7.29
CA THR A 132 -4.53 8.02 6.90
C THR A 132 -4.73 6.71 6.15
N ASP A 133 -3.78 6.33 5.30
CA ASP A 133 -3.72 4.97 4.77
C ASP A 133 -3.18 3.96 5.81
N LYS A 134 -3.07 2.69 5.41
CA LYS A 134 -2.55 1.60 6.27
C LYS A 134 -1.12 1.84 6.75
N ASP A 135 -0.35 2.66 6.03
CA ASP A 135 1.05 2.99 6.32
C ASP A 135 1.15 4.32 7.11
N ASN A 136 0.02 4.80 7.64
CA ASN A 136 -0.15 6.03 8.41
C ASN A 136 0.22 7.32 7.63
N GLN A 137 0.22 7.29 6.29
CA GLN A 137 0.39 8.50 5.49
C GLN A 137 -0.93 9.25 5.41
N VAL A 138 -0.88 10.58 5.55
CA VAL A 138 -2.07 11.44 5.50
C VAL A 138 -2.68 11.42 4.10
N VAL A 139 -4.00 11.25 4.05
CA VAL A 139 -4.78 11.16 2.80
C VAL A 139 -5.82 12.28 2.74
N SER A 140 -5.95 12.92 1.58
CA SER A 140 -6.99 13.92 1.34
C SER A 140 -8.38 13.30 1.25
N ARG A 141 -9.43 14.03 1.68
CA ARG A 141 -10.82 13.60 1.52
C ARG A 141 -11.20 13.31 0.06
N SER A 142 -10.61 14.04 -0.87
CA SER A 142 -10.88 13.94 -2.31
C SER A 142 -10.02 12.88 -3.02
N ALA A 143 -9.14 12.18 -2.30
CA ALA A 143 -8.24 11.20 -2.89
C ALA A 143 -9.01 10.02 -3.49
N THR A 144 -8.51 9.50 -4.60
CA THR A 144 -8.93 8.19 -5.11
C THR A 144 -8.42 7.11 -4.18
N LEU A 145 -9.29 6.17 -3.81
CA LEU A 145 -8.95 5.09 -2.88
C LEU A 145 -8.34 3.91 -3.62
N ASP A 146 -7.14 3.53 -3.21
CA ASP A 146 -6.42 2.35 -3.65
C ASP A 146 -6.57 1.21 -2.63
N LEU A 147 -6.88 0.02 -3.11
CA LEU A 147 -6.98 -1.19 -2.30
C LEU A 147 -5.62 -1.58 -1.68
N CYS A 148 -4.51 -1.29 -2.35
CA CYS A 148 -3.15 -1.55 -1.85
C CYS A 148 -2.72 -0.66 -0.70
N LYS A 149 -3.48 0.41 -0.42
CA LYS A 149 -3.28 1.33 0.70
C LYS A 149 -4.36 1.17 1.77
N ALA A 150 -5.34 0.31 1.52
CA ALA A 150 -6.43 0.01 2.42
C ALA A 150 -5.99 -1.00 3.51
N PRO A 151 -6.68 -1.05 4.65
CA PRO A 151 -7.74 -0.14 5.04
C PRO A 151 -7.21 1.23 5.44
N TYR A 152 -8.01 2.25 5.18
CA TYR A 152 -7.77 3.62 5.62
C TYR A 152 -8.34 3.83 7.01
N LYS A 153 -7.64 4.60 7.82
CA LYS A 153 -8.07 5.00 9.16
C LYS A 153 -8.70 6.39 9.08
N VAL A 154 -9.99 6.48 9.35
CA VAL A 154 -10.75 7.73 9.46
C VAL A 154 -10.98 8.02 10.94
N ALA A 155 -10.33 9.05 11.48
CA ALA A 155 -10.51 9.47 12.86
C ALA A 155 -11.31 10.78 12.93
N LEU A 156 -12.50 10.70 13.51
CA LEU A 156 -13.36 11.84 13.83
C LEU A 156 -13.12 12.25 15.28
N THR A 157 -12.95 13.54 15.52
CA THR A 157 -12.70 14.10 16.85
C THR A 157 -13.64 15.27 17.11
N SER A 158 -14.19 15.33 18.32
CA SER A 158 -14.94 16.47 18.85
C SER A 158 -14.23 16.99 20.10
N THR A 159 -14.15 18.31 20.25
CA THR A 159 -13.82 18.90 21.55
C THR A 159 -15.04 18.85 22.47
N ALA A 160 -14.82 19.09 23.77
CA ALA A 160 -15.93 19.43 24.66
C ALA A 160 -16.57 20.75 24.21
N GLY A 161 -17.84 20.92 24.53
CA GLY A 161 -18.61 22.10 24.13
C GLY A 161 -19.98 22.14 24.77
N SER A 162 -20.76 23.13 24.36
CA SER A 162 -22.12 23.36 24.80
C SER A 162 -22.96 23.96 23.68
N LEU A 163 -24.26 23.71 23.73
CA LEU A 163 -25.27 24.46 23.00
C LEU A 163 -26.07 25.24 24.04
N THR A 164 -26.22 26.55 23.82
CA THR A 164 -26.83 27.45 24.80
C THR A 164 -27.79 28.39 24.09
N THR A 165 -29.03 28.41 24.56
CA THR A 165 -30.09 29.34 24.13
C THR A 165 -30.13 30.57 25.04
N GLN A 166 -30.68 31.65 24.52
CA GLN A 166 -30.82 32.92 25.24
C GLN A 166 -31.83 32.80 26.40
N TYR A 167 -32.88 32.00 26.22
CA TYR A 167 -33.94 31.78 27.18
C TYR A 167 -34.03 30.29 27.56
N GLY A 168 -34.96 29.94 28.46
CA GLY A 168 -35.24 28.55 28.84
C GLY A 168 -34.65 28.09 30.17
N LEU A 169 -35.22 27.02 30.70
CA LEU A 169 -34.68 26.33 31.87
C LEU A 169 -34.92 24.81 31.75
N PRO A 170 -33.87 24.01 31.47
CA PRO A 170 -32.48 24.41 31.22
C PRO A 170 -32.27 25.11 29.87
N ASN A 171 -31.47 26.18 29.82
CA ASN A 171 -31.11 26.87 28.57
C ASN A 171 -29.82 26.34 27.91
N SER A 172 -29.26 25.24 28.39
CA SER A 172 -28.00 24.73 27.86
C SER A 172 -27.90 23.23 27.98
N SER A 173 -27.35 22.61 26.95
CA SER A 173 -26.85 21.24 26.95
C SER A 173 -25.32 21.24 26.73
N SER A 174 -24.65 20.17 27.15
CA SER A 174 -23.19 20.04 27.06
C SER A 174 -22.76 18.74 26.40
N PHE A 175 -21.64 18.77 25.71
CA PHE A 175 -21.04 17.63 25.03
C PHE A 175 -19.63 17.40 25.57
N SER A 176 -19.27 16.13 25.80
CA SER A 176 -17.89 15.77 26.11
C SER A 176 -17.06 15.65 24.83
N GLY A 177 -15.76 15.92 24.95
CA GLY A 177 -14.82 15.64 23.86
C GLY A 177 -14.63 14.15 23.67
N GLY A 178 -14.34 13.73 22.44
CA GLY A 178 -14.18 12.32 22.11
C GLY A 178 -13.51 12.10 20.76
N THR A 179 -13.10 10.87 20.49
CA THR A 179 -12.57 10.45 19.19
C THR A 179 -13.11 9.09 18.82
N ALA A 180 -13.52 8.96 17.56
CA ALA A 180 -13.97 7.71 16.97
C ALA A 180 -13.08 7.38 15.77
N THR A 181 -12.65 6.12 15.67
CA THR A 181 -11.80 5.64 14.58
C THR A 181 -12.52 4.57 13.77
N TYR A 182 -12.61 4.76 12.46
CA TYR A 182 -13.20 3.83 11.52
C TYR A 182 -12.14 3.32 10.54
N TYR A 183 -12.16 2.03 10.27
CA TYR A 183 -11.32 1.43 9.22
C TYR A 183 -12.15 1.22 7.96
N ILE A 184 -11.75 1.82 6.85
CA ILE A 184 -12.51 1.85 5.59
C ILE A 184 -11.71 1.23 4.46
N SER A 185 -12.33 0.36 3.67
CA SER A 185 -11.74 -0.18 2.44
C SER A 185 -12.61 0.16 1.23
N PRO A 186 -12.02 0.46 0.06
CA PRO A 186 -12.79 0.71 -1.15
C PRO A 186 -13.47 -0.57 -1.65
N LYS A 187 -14.58 -0.40 -2.39
CA LYS A 187 -15.12 -1.48 -3.23
C LYS A 187 -14.27 -1.60 -4.48
N ALA A 188 -13.33 -2.52 -4.48
CA ALA A 188 -12.45 -2.78 -5.62
C ALA A 188 -12.35 -4.28 -5.91
N ALA A 189 -11.99 -4.62 -7.14
CA ALA A 189 -11.59 -5.98 -7.49
C ALA A 189 -10.32 -6.36 -6.72
N PRO A 190 -10.10 -7.65 -6.44
CA PRO A 190 -8.85 -8.11 -5.84
C PRO A 190 -7.64 -7.67 -6.68
N THR A 191 -6.51 -7.44 -6.02
CA THR A 191 -5.30 -6.99 -6.68
C THR A 191 -4.05 -7.59 -6.05
N ILE A 192 -2.93 -7.48 -6.76
CA ILE A 192 -1.59 -7.82 -6.28
C ILE A 192 -0.84 -6.50 -6.11
N CYS A 193 -0.42 -6.22 -4.87
CA CYS A 193 0.14 -4.92 -4.52
C CYS A 193 1.67 -4.90 -4.62
N TYR A 194 2.29 -6.01 -4.23
CA TYR A 194 3.74 -6.13 -4.19
C TYR A 194 4.21 -7.51 -4.64
N ALA A 195 5.43 -7.55 -5.16
CA ALA A 195 6.21 -8.76 -5.34
C ALA A 195 7.41 -8.71 -4.39
N MET A 196 7.48 -9.70 -3.50
CA MET A 196 8.32 -9.69 -2.30
C MET A 196 9.46 -10.70 -2.44
N PRO A 197 10.64 -10.28 -2.94
CA PRO A 197 11.85 -11.09 -2.80
C PRO A 197 12.36 -11.01 -1.35
N ASN A 198 13.60 -11.42 -1.12
CA ASN A 198 14.24 -11.25 0.17
C ASN A 198 14.35 -9.76 0.53
N LEU A 199 13.76 -9.35 1.66
CA LEU A 199 13.73 -7.95 2.12
C LEU A 199 14.99 -7.53 2.90
N THR A 200 15.90 -8.46 3.21
CA THR A 200 17.14 -8.15 3.96
C THR A 200 17.97 -7.13 3.17
N TYR A 201 18.52 -6.13 3.86
CA TYR A 201 19.23 -5.01 3.23
C TYR A 201 18.38 -4.29 2.16
N GLY A 202 17.08 -4.16 2.40
CA GLY A 202 16.15 -3.35 1.59
C GLY A 202 15.86 -1.96 2.18
N THR A 203 16.59 -1.53 3.22
CA THR A 203 16.32 -0.28 3.95
C THR A 203 17.48 0.71 3.84
N GLY A 204 17.27 1.96 4.25
CA GLY A 204 18.32 2.98 4.32
C GLY A 204 19.09 3.16 3.01
N ARG A 205 20.40 2.92 3.04
CA ARG A 205 21.31 3.11 1.88
C ARG A 205 21.05 2.15 0.73
N ASN A 206 20.42 1.01 1.00
CA ASN A 206 20.09 0.01 0.00
C ASN A 206 18.62 0.11 -0.47
N ALA A 207 17.81 0.95 0.18
CA ALA A 207 16.43 1.17 -0.23
C ALA A 207 16.37 1.74 -1.65
N GLY A 208 15.46 1.18 -2.44
CA GLY A 208 15.08 1.74 -3.73
C GLY A 208 14.21 2.98 -3.59
N PRO A 209 13.90 3.67 -4.70
CA PRO A 209 12.89 4.73 -4.71
C PRO A 209 11.54 4.21 -4.21
N ALA A 210 10.81 5.01 -3.43
CA ALA A 210 9.51 4.61 -2.85
C ALA A 210 8.42 4.28 -3.90
N THR A 211 8.61 4.71 -5.16
CA THR A 211 7.74 4.38 -6.29
C THR A 211 7.98 2.98 -6.87
N ILE A 212 9.09 2.34 -6.49
CA ILE A 212 9.51 1.02 -6.99
C ILE A 212 9.66 0.02 -5.85
N TRP A 213 10.13 0.45 -4.68
CA TRP A 213 10.48 -0.41 -3.56
C TRP A 213 9.88 0.09 -2.23
N SER A 214 9.20 -0.81 -1.54
CA SER A 214 8.82 -0.66 -0.13
C SER A 214 9.78 -1.48 0.73
N PRO A 215 10.43 -0.88 1.74
CA PRO A 215 11.28 -1.61 2.70
C PRO A 215 10.59 -2.79 3.38
N ASP A 216 9.27 -2.68 3.62
CA ASP A 216 8.48 -3.68 4.36
C ASP A 216 7.78 -4.68 3.45
N LYS A 217 7.60 -4.34 2.16
CA LYS A 217 6.77 -5.10 1.23
C LYS A 217 7.43 -5.45 -0.10
N GLY A 218 8.67 -5.03 -0.37
CA GLY A 218 9.36 -5.36 -1.61
C GLY A 218 8.94 -4.49 -2.81
N PHE A 219 8.93 -5.06 -4.02
CA PHE A 219 8.70 -4.29 -5.24
C PHE A 219 7.22 -3.98 -5.45
N LEU A 220 6.91 -2.70 -5.74
CA LEU A 220 5.57 -2.28 -6.15
C LEU A 220 5.29 -2.81 -7.56
N VAL A 221 4.05 -3.26 -7.80
CA VAL A 221 3.60 -3.61 -9.16
C VAL A 221 3.57 -2.34 -10.03
N GLN A 222 4.33 -2.34 -11.13
CA GLN A 222 4.49 -1.20 -12.03
C GLN A 222 3.49 -1.19 -13.20
N SER A 223 2.88 -2.35 -13.49
CA SER A 223 1.86 -2.49 -14.53
C SER A 223 1.04 -3.75 -14.33
N THR A 224 -0.29 -3.64 -14.48
CA THR A 224 -1.19 -4.79 -14.66
C THR A 224 -1.49 -5.07 -16.13
N GLU A 225 -1.15 -4.13 -17.02
CA GLU A 225 -1.32 -4.26 -18.47
C GLU A 225 -0.14 -5.01 -19.09
N SER A 226 -0.44 -5.87 -20.06
CA SER A 226 0.54 -6.74 -20.73
C SER A 226 1.68 -5.97 -21.40
N SER A 227 1.38 -4.79 -21.96
CA SER A 227 2.37 -3.88 -22.58
C SER A 227 3.38 -3.32 -21.58
N GLY A 228 3.13 -3.42 -20.28
CA GLY A 228 4.00 -2.90 -19.23
C GLY A 228 4.68 -3.94 -18.35
N TYR A 229 4.50 -5.24 -18.60
CA TYR A 229 5.10 -6.31 -17.77
C TYR A 229 6.63 -6.28 -17.72
N SER A 230 7.30 -5.68 -18.72
CA SER A 230 8.75 -5.52 -18.71
C SER A 230 9.28 -4.55 -17.63
N ARG A 231 8.38 -3.83 -16.95
CA ARG A 231 8.68 -2.94 -15.82
C ARG A 231 8.51 -3.62 -14.46
N ASN A 232 7.84 -4.77 -14.40
CA ASN A 232 7.64 -5.50 -13.16
C ASN A 232 8.86 -6.37 -12.83
N PHE A 233 9.08 -6.58 -11.53
CA PHE A 233 10.02 -7.57 -11.03
C PHE A 233 9.47 -9.00 -11.23
N PRO A 234 10.30 -10.02 -11.47
CA PRO A 234 11.72 -9.95 -11.75
C PRO A 234 12.04 -9.77 -13.24
N THR A 235 13.23 -9.24 -13.53
CA THR A 235 13.85 -9.28 -14.86
C THR A 235 15.06 -10.21 -14.94
N THR A 236 15.61 -10.61 -13.80
CA THR A 236 16.65 -11.64 -13.72
C THR A 236 16.14 -12.87 -12.97
N GLY A 237 16.71 -14.05 -13.21
CA GLY A 237 16.34 -15.25 -12.46
C GLY A 237 17.48 -16.25 -12.34
N ALA A 238 17.34 -17.18 -11.39
CA ALA A 238 18.18 -18.35 -11.25
C ALA A 238 17.33 -19.49 -10.70
N ASN A 239 17.82 -20.73 -10.84
CA ASN A 239 17.10 -21.89 -10.35
C ASN A 239 16.88 -21.82 -8.83
N ASN A 240 15.64 -22.07 -8.41
CA ASN A 240 15.14 -22.02 -7.04
C ASN A 240 15.13 -20.63 -6.37
N LEU A 241 15.23 -19.54 -7.14
CA LEU A 241 14.84 -18.23 -6.62
C LEU A 241 13.33 -18.13 -6.50
N TYR A 242 12.86 -17.43 -5.47
CA TYR A 242 11.43 -17.26 -5.23
C TYR A 242 11.10 -15.86 -4.71
N PHE A 243 9.85 -15.46 -4.91
CA PHE A 243 9.28 -14.24 -4.35
C PHE A 243 7.81 -14.46 -4.04
N ASP A 244 7.28 -13.70 -3.09
CA ASP A 244 5.90 -13.84 -2.65
C ASP A 244 5.05 -12.70 -3.22
N LEU A 245 3.84 -12.98 -3.67
CA LEU A 245 2.88 -11.98 -4.16
C LEU A 245 1.98 -11.55 -2.99
N ASP A 246 1.96 -10.25 -2.67
CA ASP A 246 1.05 -9.67 -1.66
C ASP A 246 -0.33 -9.45 -2.31
N ILE A 247 -1.29 -10.30 -1.91
CA ILE A 247 -2.65 -10.33 -2.49
C ILE A 247 -3.63 -9.65 -1.53
N VAL A 248 -4.41 -8.70 -2.06
CA VAL A 248 -5.42 -7.96 -1.29
C VAL A 248 -6.79 -8.08 -1.95
N GLY A 249 -7.83 -8.14 -1.12
CA GLY A 249 -9.23 -8.21 -1.55
C GLY A 249 -9.78 -9.63 -1.77
N ILE A 250 -8.93 -10.65 -1.66
CA ILE A 250 -9.31 -12.07 -1.69
C ILE A 250 -8.28 -12.90 -0.94
N ASN A 251 -8.67 -14.08 -0.46
CA ASN A 251 -7.72 -15.04 0.08
C ASN A 251 -6.93 -15.71 -1.05
N GLY A 252 -5.64 -15.41 -1.18
CA GLY A 252 -4.78 -15.96 -2.22
C GLY A 252 -4.71 -17.49 -2.22
N SER A 253 -4.72 -18.14 -1.05
CA SER A 253 -4.67 -19.60 -0.92
C SER A 253 -5.97 -20.29 -1.32
N ALA A 254 -7.07 -19.54 -1.43
CA ALA A 254 -8.34 -20.07 -1.90
C ALA A 254 -8.41 -20.15 -3.44
N LEU A 255 -7.44 -19.54 -4.13
CA LEU A 255 -7.36 -19.55 -5.58
C LEU A 255 -6.55 -20.74 -6.10
N THR A 256 -6.89 -21.16 -7.31
CA THR A 256 -6.09 -22.12 -8.08
C THR A 256 -5.06 -21.39 -8.92
N TRP A 257 -3.80 -21.80 -8.83
CA TRP A 257 -2.67 -21.19 -9.55
C TRP A 257 -1.97 -22.23 -10.44
N PRO A 258 -2.27 -22.26 -11.75
CA PRO A 258 -1.61 -23.18 -12.67
C PRO A 258 -0.13 -22.83 -12.87
N THR A 259 0.74 -23.82 -12.89
CA THR A 259 2.15 -23.67 -13.25
C THR A 259 2.30 -23.05 -14.66
N VAL A 260 3.29 -22.16 -14.82
CA VAL A 260 3.59 -21.50 -16.11
C VAL A 260 5.00 -21.84 -16.54
N SER A 261 5.18 -22.40 -17.74
CA SER A 261 6.49 -22.71 -18.32
C SER A 261 6.71 -21.93 -19.61
N GLN A 262 7.83 -21.21 -19.70
CA GLN A 262 8.22 -20.42 -20.87
C GLN A 262 9.73 -20.53 -21.09
N GLY A 263 10.15 -20.81 -22.33
CA GLY A 263 11.57 -20.81 -22.71
C GLY A 263 12.48 -21.71 -21.88
N GLY A 264 11.97 -22.84 -21.35
CA GLY A 264 12.74 -23.77 -20.50
C GLY A 264 12.81 -23.39 -19.02
N ILE A 265 12.10 -22.35 -18.61
CA ILE A 265 11.96 -21.92 -17.21
C ILE A 265 10.50 -22.12 -16.80
N THR A 266 10.28 -22.56 -15.56
CA THR A 266 8.97 -22.82 -14.97
C THR A 266 8.77 -21.97 -13.72
N ALA A 267 7.64 -21.30 -13.63
CA ALA A 267 7.16 -20.63 -12.44
C ALA A 267 6.06 -21.47 -11.78
N THR A 268 6.30 -21.89 -10.54
CA THR A 268 5.35 -22.65 -9.72
C THR A 268 4.83 -21.78 -8.58
N MET A 269 3.51 -21.75 -8.41
CA MET A 269 2.85 -20.93 -7.38
C MET A 269 2.32 -21.81 -6.26
N THR A 270 2.65 -21.46 -5.03
CA THR A 270 2.17 -22.13 -3.80
C THR A 270 1.87 -21.10 -2.72
N PRO A 271 0.98 -21.37 -1.75
CA PRO A 271 0.86 -20.53 -0.56
C PRO A 271 2.23 -20.31 0.11
N SER A 272 2.52 -19.07 0.49
CA SER A 272 3.76 -18.76 1.19
C SER A 272 3.75 -19.40 2.60
N PRO A 273 4.87 -19.98 3.04
CA PRO A 273 4.99 -20.52 4.40
C PRO A 273 4.91 -19.43 5.48
N ASP A 274 5.27 -18.19 5.15
CA ASP A 274 5.32 -17.08 6.11
C ASP A 274 3.93 -16.45 6.30
N ASN A 275 3.13 -16.40 5.24
CA ASN A 275 1.76 -15.93 5.24
C ASN A 275 0.97 -16.67 4.15
N ALA A 276 0.05 -17.54 4.54
CA ALA A 276 -0.69 -18.37 3.58
C ALA A 276 -1.53 -17.57 2.57
N ASN A 277 -1.90 -16.32 2.89
CA ASN A 277 -2.60 -15.45 1.94
C ASN A 277 -1.71 -15.00 0.77
N ASP A 278 -0.40 -14.92 1.00
CA ASP A 278 0.56 -14.55 -0.03
C ASP A 278 0.92 -15.78 -0.87
N ILE A 279 1.26 -15.57 -2.15
CA ILE A 279 1.55 -16.66 -3.07
C ILE A 279 3.02 -16.62 -3.47
N ARG A 280 3.77 -17.63 -3.04
CA ARG A 280 5.16 -17.84 -3.42
C ARG A 280 5.26 -18.34 -4.85
N VAL A 281 5.98 -17.58 -5.67
CA VAL A 281 6.38 -17.93 -7.03
C VAL A 281 7.81 -18.45 -6.97
N THR A 282 8.01 -19.72 -7.28
CA THR A 282 9.35 -20.33 -7.37
C THR A 282 9.74 -20.53 -8.84
N LEU A 283 10.91 -20.03 -9.23
CA LEU A 283 11.47 -20.19 -10.57
C LEU A 283 12.37 -21.44 -10.61
N THR A 284 12.10 -22.37 -11.51
CA THR A 284 12.96 -23.52 -11.80
C THR A 284 13.35 -23.52 -13.27
N GLY A 285 14.56 -23.95 -13.59
CA GLY A 285 15.09 -23.87 -14.94
C GLY A 285 16.49 -24.47 -15.05
N PRO A 286 17.23 -24.14 -16.11
CA PRO A 286 18.56 -24.70 -16.33
C PRO A 286 19.51 -24.41 -15.16
N ALA A 287 20.15 -25.45 -14.64
CA ALA A 287 21.05 -25.36 -13.50
C ALA A 287 22.17 -26.39 -13.63
N ALA A 288 23.31 -26.09 -13.01
CA ALA A 288 24.42 -27.03 -12.93
C ALA A 288 24.14 -28.08 -11.84
N THR A 289 24.38 -29.34 -12.16
CA THR A 289 24.40 -30.42 -11.16
C THR A 289 25.61 -30.27 -10.24
N ALA A 290 25.59 -30.92 -9.07
CA ALA A 290 26.73 -30.91 -8.14
C ALA A 290 28.04 -31.40 -8.80
N ALA A 291 27.95 -32.41 -9.67
CA ALA A 291 29.12 -32.90 -10.42
C ALA A 291 29.66 -31.88 -11.43
N GLN A 292 28.77 -31.13 -12.10
CA GLN A 292 29.17 -30.06 -13.02
C GLN A 292 29.77 -28.86 -12.29
N GLN A 293 29.28 -28.53 -11.10
CA GLN A 293 29.82 -27.44 -10.28
C GLN A 293 31.29 -27.68 -9.91
N GLU A 294 31.65 -28.92 -9.55
CA GLU A 294 33.01 -29.29 -9.14
C GLU A 294 33.98 -29.50 -10.32
N SER A 295 33.46 -29.82 -11.50
CA SER A 295 34.25 -30.09 -12.71
C SER A 295 34.83 -28.81 -13.33
N ASP A 296 36.03 -28.92 -13.89
CA ASP A 296 36.64 -27.89 -14.75
C ASP A 296 36.15 -27.99 -16.20
N THR A 297 35.59 -29.14 -16.58
CA THR A 297 34.94 -29.41 -17.86
C THR A 297 33.50 -29.91 -17.62
N PRO A 298 32.57 -29.02 -17.25
CA PRO A 298 31.19 -29.35 -16.86
C PRO A 298 30.32 -29.90 -18.00
N GLY A 299 30.80 -29.86 -19.24
CA GLY A 299 29.96 -30.11 -20.41
C GLY A 299 28.88 -29.02 -20.54
N SER A 300 27.81 -29.31 -21.28
CA SER A 300 26.76 -28.32 -21.55
C SER A 300 25.59 -28.38 -20.56
N ILE A 301 24.92 -27.24 -20.42
CA ILE A 301 23.63 -27.10 -19.72
C ILE A 301 22.61 -26.55 -20.71
N ALA A 302 21.34 -26.91 -20.52
CA ALA A 302 20.24 -26.35 -21.31
C ALA A 302 20.29 -24.81 -21.30
N THR A 303 19.94 -24.21 -22.43
CA THR A 303 19.94 -22.76 -22.60
C THR A 303 18.49 -22.30 -22.67
N PRO A 304 18.03 -21.42 -21.77
CA PRO A 304 16.67 -20.93 -21.86
C PRO A 304 16.52 -20.01 -23.06
N THR A 305 15.32 -19.91 -23.63
CA THR A 305 15.03 -18.89 -24.63
C THR A 305 14.64 -17.62 -23.89
N LEU A 306 15.38 -16.51 -24.02
CA LEU A 306 15.08 -15.24 -23.36
C LEU A 306 15.13 -14.07 -24.36
N PRO A 307 14.37 -12.96 -24.13
CA PRO A 307 13.49 -12.73 -22.99
C PRO A 307 12.18 -13.54 -23.06
N GLN A 308 11.56 -13.80 -21.91
CA GLN A 308 10.25 -14.47 -21.81
C GLN A 308 9.28 -13.68 -20.96
N THR A 309 8.04 -13.61 -21.42
CA THR A 309 6.93 -13.02 -20.66
C THR A 309 6.21 -14.12 -19.88
N PHE A 310 6.15 -13.97 -18.57
CA PHE A 310 5.36 -14.81 -17.69
C PHE A 310 4.07 -14.07 -17.32
N VAL A 311 2.95 -14.79 -17.28
CA VAL A 311 1.67 -14.28 -16.79
C VAL A 311 1.09 -15.30 -15.82
N LEU A 312 1.14 -14.97 -14.55
CA LEU A 312 0.63 -15.79 -13.47
C LEU A 312 -0.83 -15.42 -13.25
N VAL A 313 -1.72 -16.42 -13.24
CA VAL A 313 -3.17 -16.20 -13.15
C VAL A 313 -3.75 -16.93 -11.95
N GLY A 314 -4.40 -16.19 -11.07
CA GLY A 314 -5.15 -16.74 -9.95
C GLY A 314 -6.60 -16.95 -10.37
N LYS A 315 -7.11 -18.17 -10.20
CA LYS A 315 -8.46 -18.55 -10.62
C LYS A 315 -9.36 -18.89 -9.44
N ASP A 316 -10.61 -18.46 -9.49
CA ASP A 316 -11.62 -18.82 -8.50
C ASP A 316 -12.11 -20.28 -8.68
N SER A 317 -13.03 -20.73 -7.82
CA SER A 317 -13.60 -22.08 -7.88
C SER A 317 -14.44 -22.34 -9.13
N SER A 318 -14.85 -21.30 -9.85
CA SER A 318 -15.55 -21.38 -11.14
C SER A 318 -14.60 -21.27 -12.33
N ASN A 319 -13.27 -21.32 -12.08
CA ASN A 319 -12.20 -21.19 -13.07
C ASN A 319 -12.16 -19.82 -13.78
N ASN A 320 -12.76 -18.79 -13.19
CA ASN A 320 -12.64 -17.41 -13.67
C ASN A 320 -11.28 -16.83 -13.26
N GLU A 321 -10.65 -16.07 -14.15
CA GLU A 321 -9.42 -15.35 -13.85
C GLU A 321 -9.74 -14.10 -13.02
N VAL A 322 -9.31 -14.09 -11.76
CA VAL A 322 -9.59 -12.98 -10.82
C VAL A 322 -8.36 -12.15 -10.48
N LEU A 323 -7.16 -12.68 -10.71
CA LEU A 323 -5.88 -12.01 -10.50
C LEU A 323 -4.91 -12.31 -11.64
N LYS A 324 -4.07 -11.33 -11.98
CA LYS A 324 -2.98 -11.47 -12.95
C LYS A 324 -1.73 -10.76 -12.47
N TYR A 325 -0.59 -11.43 -12.59
CA TYR A 325 0.73 -10.83 -12.41
C TYR A 325 1.62 -11.19 -13.59
N GLY A 326 2.14 -10.20 -14.29
CA GLY A 326 3.04 -10.43 -15.41
C GLY A 326 4.40 -9.79 -15.24
N PHE A 327 5.44 -10.47 -15.70
CA PHE A 327 6.82 -9.99 -15.68
C PHE A 327 7.59 -10.52 -16.89
N VAL A 328 8.74 -9.92 -17.18
CA VAL A 328 9.61 -10.34 -18.30
C VAL A 328 10.99 -10.70 -17.78
N LEU A 329 11.32 -11.99 -17.79
CA LEU A 329 12.69 -12.45 -17.55
C LEU A 329 13.55 -12.14 -18.79
N LYS A 330 14.68 -11.49 -18.56
CA LYS A 330 15.64 -11.05 -19.57
C LYS A 330 16.99 -11.75 -19.43
N GLN A 331 17.38 -12.11 -18.20
CA GLN A 331 18.64 -12.80 -17.92
C GLN A 331 18.43 -13.96 -16.95
N TRP A 332 19.17 -15.04 -17.17
CA TRP A 332 19.20 -16.23 -16.34
C TRP A 332 20.61 -16.51 -15.84
N PHE A 333 20.72 -16.94 -14.58
CA PHE A 333 21.99 -17.19 -13.92
C PHE A 333 22.13 -18.63 -13.47
N VAL A 334 23.32 -19.20 -13.73
CA VAL A 334 23.70 -20.55 -13.31
C VAL A 334 24.80 -20.43 -12.27
N ASN A 335 24.48 -20.82 -11.04
CA ASN A 335 25.40 -20.77 -9.91
C ASN A 335 26.35 -21.98 -9.89
N ARG A 336 27.65 -21.76 -9.63
CA ARG A 336 28.67 -22.81 -9.48
C ARG A 336 28.72 -23.40 -8.06
N GLY A 337 27.76 -23.06 -7.22
CA GLY A 337 27.62 -23.63 -5.87
C GLY A 337 28.80 -23.26 -4.96
N TYR A 338 29.38 -24.26 -4.29
CA TYR A 338 30.41 -24.08 -3.27
C TYR A 338 31.84 -23.97 -3.84
N LYS A 339 32.03 -24.13 -5.15
CA LYS A 339 33.33 -24.08 -5.79
C LYS A 339 33.99 -22.71 -5.59
N TYR A 340 35.07 -22.69 -4.82
CA TYR A 340 35.86 -21.50 -4.52
C TYR A 340 37.18 -21.57 -5.30
N ASP A 341 37.32 -20.71 -6.32
CA ASP A 341 38.35 -20.87 -7.35
C ASP A 341 38.77 -19.53 -8.00
N TYR A 342 39.85 -19.55 -8.75
CA TYR A 342 40.45 -18.40 -9.42
C TYR A 342 39.58 -17.89 -10.56
N TYR A 343 39.74 -16.61 -10.89
CA TYR A 343 38.98 -15.96 -11.98
C TYR A 343 39.04 -16.73 -13.32
N PRO A 344 40.22 -17.16 -13.83
CA PRO A 344 40.30 -17.84 -15.13
C PRO A 344 39.50 -19.15 -15.17
N ASN A 345 39.45 -19.87 -14.05
CA ASN A 345 38.73 -21.13 -13.95
C ASN A 345 37.22 -20.91 -14.01
N HIS A 346 36.69 -19.88 -13.34
CA HIS A 346 35.28 -19.53 -13.46
C HIS A 346 34.91 -19.01 -14.84
N SER A 347 35.79 -18.20 -15.45
CA SER A 347 35.60 -17.73 -16.82
C SER A 347 35.54 -18.90 -17.83
N SER A 348 36.48 -19.85 -17.71
CA SER A 348 36.50 -21.06 -18.52
C SER A 348 35.27 -21.93 -18.26
N TRP A 349 34.91 -22.12 -16.99
CA TRP A 349 33.73 -22.90 -16.59
C TRP A 349 32.47 -22.35 -17.23
N CYS A 350 32.20 -21.05 -17.12
CA CYS A 350 31.03 -20.42 -17.75
C CYS A 350 31.01 -20.60 -19.26
N SER A 351 32.14 -20.36 -19.92
CA SER A 351 32.24 -20.49 -21.38
C SER A 351 32.04 -21.94 -21.86
N SER A 352 32.35 -22.92 -21.01
CA SER A 352 32.23 -24.34 -21.32
C SER A 352 30.81 -24.91 -21.15
N LEU A 353 29.90 -24.19 -20.47
CA LEU A 353 28.50 -24.61 -20.29
C LEU A 353 27.70 -24.63 -21.61
N GLY A 354 28.28 -24.14 -22.70
CA GLY A 354 27.63 -24.07 -24.01
C GLY A 354 26.57 -22.97 -24.08
N GLY A 355 25.94 -22.81 -25.24
CA GLY A 355 24.75 -21.96 -25.37
C GLY A 355 24.93 -20.45 -25.23
N GLY A 356 26.15 -19.97 -24.92
CA GLY A 356 26.44 -18.54 -24.73
C GLY A 356 26.49 -18.08 -23.28
N TYR A 357 26.51 -19.01 -22.31
CA TYR A 357 26.80 -18.65 -20.92
C TYR A 357 28.19 -17.98 -20.81
N ARG A 358 28.26 -16.93 -20.00
CA ARG A 358 29.48 -16.16 -19.77
C ARG A 358 29.61 -15.79 -18.31
N LEU A 359 30.82 -15.40 -17.91
CA LEU A 359 31.00 -14.74 -16.62
C LEU A 359 30.24 -13.40 -16.64
N PRO A 360 29.49 -13.04 -15.59
CA PRO A 360 28.73 -11.80 -15.55
C PRO A 360 29.65 -10.59 -15.61
N GLN A 361 29.10 -9.48 -16.06
CA GLN A 361 29.67 -8.15 -15.85
C GLN A 361 29.19 -7.60 -14.50
N VAL A 362 29.86 -6.57 -13.98
CA VAL A 362 29.45 -5.85 -12.75
C VAL A 362 27.98 -5.44 -12.84
N LYS A 363 27.57 -4.90 -14.00
CA LYS A 363 26.18 -4.47 -14.25
C LYS A 363 25.14 -5.58 -14.25
N ASP A 364 25.54 -6.83 -14.48
CA ASP A 364 24.62 -7.97 -14.46
C ASP A 364 24.28 -8.38 -13.02
N LEU A 365 25.11 -8.00 -12.04
CA LEU A 365 24.94 -8.38 -10.64
C LEU A 365 24.50 -7.22 -9.75
N THR A 366 25.01 -6.01 -9.97
CA THR A 366 24.76 -4.85 -9.09
C THR A 366 24.62 -3.54 -9.85
N ASN A 367 23.84 -2.60 -9.31
CA ASN A 367 23.79 -1.22 -9.74
C ASN A 367 24.74 -0.29 -8.96
N ALA A 368 25.57 -0.82 -8.06
CA ALA A 368 26.63 -0.06 -7.40
C ALA A 368 27.61 0.49 -8.45
N THR A 369 27.86 1.80 -8.40
CA THR A 369 28.81 2.48 -9.30
C THR A 369 30.04 2.97 -8.55
N GLY A 370 31.15 3.12 -9.26
CA GLY A 370 32.41 3.62 -8.72
C GLY A 370 33.26 4.29 -9.80
N SER A 371 34.43 4.80 -9.42
CA SER A 371 35.30 5.52 -10.36
C SER A 371 35.89 4.64 -11.46
N SER A 372 35.94 3.32 -11.26
CA SER A 372 36.63 2.37 -12.15
C SER A 372 35.74 1.24 -12.67
N TRP A 373 34.42 1.30 -12.42
CA TRP A 373 33.47 0.31 -12.92
C TRP A 373 32.09 0.95 -13.12
N THR A 374 31.26 0.30 -13.95
CA THR A 374 29.88 0.73 -14.19
C THR A 374 28.93 -0.41 -13.81
N GLY A 375 28.03 -0.11 -12.87
CA GLY A 375 26.93 -1.01 -12.48
C GLY A 375 25.73 -0.92 -13.42
N GLY A 376 24.69 -1.68 -13.09
CA GLY A 376 23.39 -1.64 -13.74
C GLY A 376 22.70 -0.28 -13.62
N SER A 377 21.70 -0.06 -14.47
CA SER A 377 20.89 1.18 -14.48
C SER A 377 19.50 0.91 -13.89
N PRO A 378 18.93 1.84 -13.11
CA PRO A 378 19.52 3.11 -12.69
C PRO A 378 20.68 2.91 -11.69
N PRO A 379 21.71 3.77 -11.73
CA PRO A 379 22.87 3.62 -10.86
C PRO A 379 22.51 3.89 -9.40
N SER A 380 23.11 3.14 -8.49
CA SER A 380 23.04 3.42 -7.05
C SER A 380 23.79 4.70 -6.73
N THR A 381 23.26 5.43 -5.75
CA THR A 381 23.88 6.63 -5.16
C THR A 381 24.89 6.30 -4.06
N THR A 382 25.11 5.01 -3.79
CA THR A 382 26.05 4.53 -2.76
C THR A 382 26.97 3.44 -3.32
N ARG A 383 27.95 3.01 -2.53
CA ARG A 383 28.86 1.90 -2.89
C ARG A 383 28.21 0.51 -2.86
N TYR A 384 26.94 0.43 -2.48
CA TYR A 384 26.13 -0.79 -2.38
C TYR A 384 25.05 -0.77 -3.46
N TYR A 385 24.36 -1.89 -3.71
CA TYR A 385 23.16 -1.82 -4.54
C TYR A 385 22.10 -0.94 -3.87
N GLN A 386 21.24 -0.32 -4.69
CA GLN A 386 19.95 0.20 -4.28
C GLN A 386 18.86 -0.57 -5.01
N ARG A 387 17.87 -1.12 -4.28
CA ARG A 387 16.81 -1.97 -4.84
C ARG A 387 16.15 -1.32 -6.06
N ASN A 388 16.29 -1.95 -7.21
CA ASN A 388 15.77 -1.47 -8.48
C ASN A 388 15.47 -2.65 -9.39
N ILE A 389 14.50 -2.45 -10.28
CA ILE A 389 14.11 -3.44 -11.30
C ILE A 389 14.96 -3.22 -12.54
N GLY A 390 15.53 -4.29 -13.09
CA GLY A 390 16.37 -4.23 -14.30
C GLY A 390 17.83 -3.87 -14.05
N ALA A 391 18.27 -3.83 -12.79
CA ALA A 391 19.57 -3.26 -12.41
C ALA A 391 20.55 -4.30 -11.83
N GLY A 392 20.37 -5.57 -12.19
CA GLY A 392 21.26 -6.69 -11.86
C GLY A 392 20.68 -7.67 -10.84
N LEU A 393 21.21 -8.89 -10.82
CA LEU A 393 20.70 -10.02 -10.04
C LEU A 393 20.62 -9.71 -8.55
N PHE A 394 21.69 -9.24 -7.93
CA PHE A 394 21.70 -8.98 -6.48
C PHE A 394 20.92 -7.71 -6.14
N THR A 395 20.81 -6.76 -7.07
CA THR A 395 19.98 -5.57 -6.91
C THR A 395 18.49 -5.91 -6.84
N GLU A 396 18.04 -6.83 -7.67
CA GLU A 396 16.65 -7.30 -7.67
C GLU A 396 16.38 -8.25 -6.49
N TRP A 397 17.18 -9.29 -6.34
CA TRP A 397 16.88 -10.39 -5.42
C TRP A 397 17.42 -10.17 -4.01
N GLY A 398 18.41 -9.31 -3.83
CA GLY A 398 18.97 -8.97 -2.52
C GLY A 398 19.97 -9.98 -2.01
N ARG A 399 19.90 -10.25 -0.70
CA ARG A 399 20.82 -11.18 -0.03
C ARG A 399 20.59 -12.61 -0.50
N MET A 400 21.44 -13.08 -1.40
CA MET A 400 21.23 -14.34 -2.11
C MET A 400 21.30 -15.58 -1.21
N TYR A 401 22.09 -15.53 -0.13
CA TYR A 401 22.25 -16.64 0.82
C TYR A 401 20.93 -17.10 1.47
N ASN A 402 19.92 -16.23 1.55
CA ASN A 402 18.63 -16.58 2.14
C ASN A 402 17.77 -17.46 1.21
N TYR A 403 18.14 -17.60 -0.06
CA TYR A 403 17.55 -18.56 -0.99
C TYR A 403 18.25 -19.91 -0.87
N THR A 404 17.95 -20.65 0.20
CA THR A 404 18.65 -21.88 0.60
C THR A 404 18.78 -22.90 -0.55
N TYR A 405 17.74 -23.08 -1.35
CA TYR A 405 17.73 -24.03 -2.47
C TYR A 405 18.38 -23.50 -3.76
N ALA A 406 18.70 -22.20 -3.86
CA ALA A 406 19.41 -21.63 -5.00
C ALA A 406 20.94 -21.80 -4.90
N GLY A 407 21.43 -22.18 -3.71
CA GLY A 407 22.83 -22.56 -3.48
C GLY A 407 23.83 -21.40 -3.49
N PHE A 408 23.36 -20.14 -3.45
CA PHE A 408 24.25 -18.98 -3.36
C PHE A 408 24.85 -18.87 -1.95
N LEU A 409 26.13 -18.49 -1.87
CA LEU A 409 26.82 -18.26 -0.61
C LEU A 409 26.83 -16.78 -0.27
N ASN A 410 27.01 -16.49 1.03
CA ASN A 410 27.27 -15.13 1.51
C ASN A 410 28.75 -14.77 1.28
N ASN A 411 29.12 -14.51 0.01
CA ASN A 411 30.49 -14.26 -0.42
C ASN A 411 30.52 -13.39 -1.69
N ASN A 412 31.72 -13.18 -2.23
CA ASN A 412 31.94 -12.44 -3.46
C ASN A 412 31.88 -13.35 -4.68
N TYR A 413 31.31 -12.83 -5.76
CA TYR A 413 31.14 -13.52 -7.04
C TYR A 413 31.92 -12.80 -8.13
N TRP A 414 32.77 -13.55 -8.84
CA TRP A 414 33.59 -13.00 -9.92
C TRP A 414 32.76 -12.37 -11.03
N THR A 415 33.31 -11.30 -11.60
CA THR A 415 32.82 -10.67 -12.83
C THR A 415 33.94 -10.62 -13.86
N SER A 416 33.59 -10.35 -15.12
CA SER A 416 34.54 -10.20 -16.24
C SER A 416 35.20 -8.82 -16.31
N ASP A 417 34.64 -7.80 -15.65
CA ASP A 417 35.24 -6.46 -15.61
C ASP A 417 36.46 -6.38 -14.69
N SER A 418 37.43 -5.55 -15.08
CA SER A 418 38.71 -5.38 -14.37
C SER A 418 39.15 -3.91 -14.33
N ASN A 419 40.10 -3.61 -13.44
CA ASN A 419 40.82 -2.34 -13.41
C ASN A 419 42.31 -2.59 -13.14
N GLY A 420 43.13 -2.38 -14.17
CA GLY A 420 44.55 -2.71 -14.13
C GLY A 420 44.76 -4.20 -13.88
N THR A 421 45.49 -4.54 -12.81
CA THR A 421 45.79 -5.92 -12.42
C THR A 421 44.70 -6.57 -11.56
N TYR A 422 43.64 -5.84 -11.21
CA TYR A 422 42.56 -6.34 -10.34
C TYR A 422 41.34 -6.73 -11.15
N GLN A 423 40.78 -7.89 -10.83
CA GLN A 423 39.50 -8.36 -11.31
C GLN A 423 38.40 -7.99 -10.32
N PHE A 424 37.22 -7.60 -10.80
CA PHE A 424 36.12 -7.25 -9.91
C PHE A 424 35.32 -8.47 -9.46
N ALA A 425 34.88 -8.45 -8.20
CA ALA A 425 33.93 -9.38 -7.64
C ALA A 425 32.86 -8.64 -6.82
N ILE A 426 31.65 -9.18 -6.78
CA ILE A 426 30.47 -8.52 -6.20
C ILE A 426 29.99 -9.31 -4.98
N GLY A 427 29.81 -8.62 -3.85
CA GLY A 427 29.21 -9.22 -2.65
C GLY A 427 27.74 -9.60 -2.89
N SER A 428 27.38 -10.85 -2.63
CA SER A 428 26.03 -11.39 -2.85
C SER A 428 24.99 -10.96 -1.81
N ASP A 429 25.40 -10.17 -0.80
CA ASP A 429 24.57 -9.64 0.27
C ASP A 429 24.05 -8.23 -0.01
N VAL A 430 24.97 -7.31 -0.28
CA VAL A 430 24.70 -5.87 -0.43
C VAL A 430 25.19 -5.31 -1.77
N GLY A 431 25.69 -6.16 -2.67
CA GLY A 431 26.06 -5.78 -4.04
C GLY A 431 27.22 -4.80 -4.15
N ASN A 432 28.09 -4.71 -3.15
CA ASN A 432 29.26 -3.85 -3.26
C ASN A 432 30.36 -4.52 -4.09
N VAL A 433 31.21 -3.68 -4.69
CA VAL A 433 32.27 -4.13 -5.61
C VAL A 433 33.61 -4.18 -4.89
N TYR A 434 34.35 -5.27 -5.09
CA TYR A 434 35.72 -5.46 -4.62
C TYR A 434 36.66 -5.71 -5.79
N GLY A 435 37.92 -5.27 -5.66
CA GLY A 435 39.00 -5.61 -6.59
C GLY A 435 39.94 -6.64 -5.95
N TYR A 436 40.17 -7.75 -6.63
CA TYR A 436 41.06 -8.83 -6.19
C TYR A 436 42.06 -9.19 -7.27
N LEU A 437 43.20 -9.76 -6.88
CA LEU A 437 44.10 -10.37 -7.88
C LEU A 437 43.39 -11.56 -8.52
N PRO A 438 43.52 -11.78 -9.85
CA PRO A 438 42.92 -12.94 -10.52
C PRO A 438 43.34 -14.30 -9.96
N SER A 439 44.48 -14.34 -9.26
CA SER A 439 45.02 -15.51 -8.54
C SER A 439 44.41 -15.74 -7.17
N ASN A 440 43.54 -14.84 -6.68
CA ASN A 440 42.76 -15.10 -5.48
C ASN A 440 41.58 -16.01 -5.83
N SER A 441 41.05 -16.72 -4.85
CA SER A 441 39.85 -17.53 -5.03
C SER A 441 38.59 -16.73 -4.69
N SER A 442 37.50 -16.98 -5.41
CA SER A 442 36.16 -16.46 -5.13
C SER A 442 35.08 -17.41 -5.66
N ASN A 443 33.80 -17.08 -5.45
CA ASN A 443 32.70 -17.87 -6.00
C ASN A 443 32.40 -17.47 -7.47
N GLY A 444 31.73 -18.37 -8.19
CA GLY A 444 31.38 -18.18 -9.59
C GLY A 444 29.88 -18.32 -9.84
N VAL A 445 29.37 -17.47 -10.73
CA VAL A 445 28.04 -17.58 -11.32
C VAL A 445 28.19 -17.22 -12.80
N CYS A 446 27.39 -17.82 -13.66
CA CYS A 446 27.34 -17.49 -15.08
C CYS A 446 26.04 -16.78 -15.41
N ALA A 447 26.10 -15.84 -16.35
CA ALA A 447 24.95 -15.13 -16.88
C ALA A 447 24.64 -15.61 -18.31
N TYR A 448 23.37 -15.54 -18.67
CA TYR A 448 22.89 -15.72 -20.03
C TYR A 448 21.64 -14.87 -20.32
N PRO A 449 21.52 -14.27 -21.50
CA PRO A 449 22.61 -13.97 -22.43
C PRO A 449 23.62 -12.96 -21.85
#